data_AF-A0A2V2YLF7-F1
#
_entry.id   AF-A0A2V2YLF7-F1
#
_cell.length_a   1.000
_cell.length_b   1.000
_cell.length_c   1.000
_cell.angle_alpha   90.00
_cell.angle_beta   90.00
_cell.angle_gamma   90.00
#
_symmetry.space_group_name_H-M   'P 1'
#
loop_
_entity.id
_entity.type
_entity.pdbx_description
1 polymer ?
#
loop_
_entity_poly.entity_id
_entity_poly.type
_entity_poly.pdbx_seq_one_letter_code
_entity_poly.pdbx_strand_id
1 'polypeptide(L)' 'MIVFAYVGIFAMPVIGYLFVLFLLRAIQRIVKNKRYTVELFWSGLFFALIVWTIALLLIFPVN' A
#
# COMPACT_ATOMS: atom_id res chain seq x y z
N MET A 1 23.57 1.82 4.99
CA MET A 1 22.85 1.53 3.72
C MET A 1 21.84 0.38 3.88
N ILE A 2 22.23 -0.78 4.42
CA ILE A 2 21.30 -1.91 4.68
C ILE A 2 20.12 -1.56 5.58
N VAL A 3 20.34 -0.77 6.65
CA VAL A 3 19.25 -0.38 7.56
C VAL A 3 18.21 0.49 6.86
N PHE A 4 18.63 1.41 5.98
CA PHE A 4 17.72 2.24 5.18
C PHE A 4 16.94 1.40 4.15
N ALA A 5 17.57 0.38 3.55
CA ALA A 5 16.89 -0.56 2.67
C ALA A 5 15.83 -1.38 3.44
N TYR A 6 16.15 -1.86 4.64
CA TYR A 6 15.19 -2.55 5.52
C TYR A 6 14.02 -1.65 5.88
N VAL A 7 14.28 -0.41 6.32
CA VAL A 7 13.22 0.56 6.61
C VAL A 7 12.38 0.82 5.36
N GLY A 8 13.00 0.95 4.18
CA GLY A 8 12.27 1.08 2.92
C GLY A 8 11.35 -0.10 2.61
N ILE A 9 11.84 -1.34 2.71
CA ILE A 9 11.08 -2.57 2.41
C ILE A 9 9.85 -2.70 3.31
N PHE A 10 10.00 -2.44 4.61
CA PHE A 10 8.92 -2.67 5.56
C PHE A 10 8.03 -1.44 5.74
N ALA A 11 8.58 -0.22 5.70
CA ALA A 11 7.80 1.00 5.91
C ALA A 11 7.02 1.42 4.66
N MET A 12 7.57 1.30 3.44
CA MET A 12 6.84 1.71 2.22
C MET A 12 5.50 0.99 2.02
N PRO A 13 5.40 -0.35 2.11
CA PRO A 13 4.12 -1.03 1.92
C PRO A 13 3.13 -0.70 3.04
N VAL A 14 3.60 -0.46 4.27
CA VAL A 14 2.74 -0.01 5.39
C VAL A 14 2.20 1.40 5.14
N ILE A 15 3.05 2.33 4.69
CA ILE A 15 2.64 3.69 4.33
C ILE A 15 1.69 3.66 3.13
N GLY A 16 1.96 2.83 2.13
CA GLY A 16 1.08 2.62 0.97
C GLY A 16 -0.28 2.07 1.36
N TYR A 17 -0.34 1.11 2.27
CA TYR A 17 -1.59 0.58 2.81
C TYR A 17 -2.40 1.66 3.53
N LEU A 18 -1.76 2.45 4.40
CA LEU A 18 -2.40 3.57 5.09
C LEU A 18 -2.90 4.62 4.11
N PHE A 19 -2.13 4.94 3.08
CA PHE A 19 -2.51 5.90 2.04
C PHE A 19 -3.80 5.47 1.32
N VAL A 20 -3.89 4.20 0.90
CA VAL A 20 -5.11 3.66 0.25
C VAL A 20 -6.30 3.72 1.21
N LEU A 21 -6.11 3.40 2.49
CA LEU A 21 -7.12 3.51 3.53
C LEU A 21 -7.67 4.94 3.68
N PHE A 22 -6.78 5.94 3.70
CA PHE A 22 -7.16 7.35 3.77
C PHE A 22 -7.85 7.83 2.49
N LEU A 23 -7.33 7.43 1.32
CA LEU A 23 -7.90 7.79 0.03
C LEU A 23 -9.33 7.27 -0.10
N LEU A 24 -9.57 6.01 0.24
CA LEU A 24 -10.91 5.44 0.19
C LEU A 24 -11.83 5.98 1.29
N ARG A 25 -11.33 6.29 2.50
CA ARG A 25 -12.15 7.01 3.50
C ARG A 25 -12.58 8.38 2.97
N ALA A 26 -11.71 9.09 2.25
CA ALA A 26 -12.07 10.35 1.61
C ALA A 26 -13.12 10.12 0.50
N ILE A 27 -12.96 9.08 -0.33
CA ILE A 27 -13.92 8.72 -1.38
C ILE A 27 -15.28 8.32 -0.77
N GLN A 28 -15.31 7.52 0.30
CA GLN A 28 -16.55 7.16 1.02
C GLN A 28 -17.27 8.39 1.59
N ARG A 29 -16.53 9.43 1.97
CA ARG A 29 -17.10 10.70 2.46
C ARG A 29 -17.72 11.52 1.33
N ILE A 30 -17.16 11.44 0.12
CA ILE A 30 -17.63 12.14 -1.08
C ILE A 30 -18.81 11.40 -1.71
N VAL A 31 -18.70 10.08 -1.85
CA VAL A 31 -19.69 9.20 -2.48
C VAL A 31 -20.62 8.66 -1.39
N LYS A 32 -21.64 9.44 -1.03
CA LYS A 32 -22.70 9.07 -0.06
C LYS A 32 -23.17 7.61 -0.25
N ASN A 33 -23.01 6.79 0.80
CA ASN A 33 -23.73 5.53 1.05
C ASN A 33 -23.45 4.31 0.14
N LYS A 34 -22.18 3.91 -0.04
CA LYS A 34 -21.89 2.50 -0.34
C LYS A 34 -20.90 1.92 0.66
N ARG A 35 -21.21 0.72 1.18
CA ARG A 35 -20.34 -0.03 2.10
C ARG A 35 -19.15 -0.60 1.32
N TYR A 36 -18.16 0.24 1.04
CA TYR A 36 -16.94 -0.16 0.33
C TYR A 36 -15.92 -0.88 1.23
N THR A 37 -16.31 -1.39 2.39
CA THR A 37 -15.37 -1.92 3.41
C THR A 37 -14.62 -3.16 2.93
N VAL A 38 -15.25 -3.98 2.08
CA VAL A 38 -14.63 -5.18 1.52
C VAL A 38 -13.70 -4.81 0.37
N GLU A 39 -14.15 -3.97 -0.57
CA GLU A 39 -13.28 -3.49 -1.64
C GLU A 39 -12.08 -2.68 -1.09
N LEU A 40 -12.25 -1.96 0.03
CA LEU A 40 -11.20 -1.25 0.75
C LEU A 40 -10.10 -2.19 1.24
N PHE A 41 -10.48 -3.29 1.89
CA PHE A 41 -9.52 -4.24 2.43
C PHE A 41 -8.73 -4.92 1.31
N TRP A 42 -9.43 -5.37 0.26
CA TRP A 42 -8.80 -6.00 -0.90
C TRP A 42 -7.93 -5.02 -1.69
N SER A 43 -8.39 -3.79 -1.92
CA SER A 43 -7.60 -2.76 -2.60
C SER A 43 -6.33 -2.41 -1.84
N GLY A 44 -6.43 -2.21 -0.52
CA GLY A 44 -5.27 -1.96 0.33
C GLY A 44 -4.29 -3.13 0.33
N LEU A 45 -4.78 -4.37 0.41
CA LEU A 45 -3.96 -5.58 0.40
C LEU A 45 -3.20 -5.74 -0.93
N PHE A 46 -3.89 -5.60 -2.06
CA PHE A 46 -3.27 -5.69 -3.39
C PHE A 46 -2.26 -4.56 -3.63
N PHE A 47 -2.58 -3.34 -3.19
CA PHE A 47 -1.66 -2.21 -3.32
C PHE A 47 -0.41 -2.40 -2.47
N ALA A 48 -0.56 -2.86 -1.22
CA ALA A 48 0.56 -3.18 -0.35
C ALA A 48 1.45 -4.28 -0.96
N LEU A 49 0.85 -5.31 -1.56
CA LEU A 49 1.55 -6.37 -2.29
C LEU A 49 2.34 -5.83 -3.48
N ILE A 50 1.74 -4.96 -4.31
CA ILE A 50 2.42 -4.34 -5.46
C ILE A 50 3.61 -3.50 -4.98
N VAL A 51 3.42 -2.66 -3.96
CA VAL A 51 4.49 -1.84 -3.39
C VAL A 51 5.61 -2.72 -2.83
N TRP A 52 5.27 -3.84 -2.19
CA TRP A 52 6.24 -4.81 -1.70
C TRP A 52 7.03 -5.46 -2.83
N THR A 53 6.37 -5.86 -3.91
CA THR A 53 7.02 -6.43 -5.10
C THR A 53 7.97 -5.43 -5.74
N ILE A 54 7.54 -4.17 -5.93
CA ILE A 54 8.37 -3.11 -6.50
C ILE A 54 9.59 -2.84 -5.60
N ALA A 55 9.38 -2.74 -4.28
CA ALA A 55 10.47 -2.52 -3.32
C ALA A 55 11.51 -3.65 -3.36
N LEU A 56 11.07 -4.92 -3.44
CA LEU A 56 11.97 -6.07 -3.58
C LEU A 56 12.75 -6.02 -4.90
N LEU A 57 12.10 -5.68 -6.01
CA LEU A 57 12.72 -5.63 -7.34
C LEU A 57 13.79 -4.51 -7.43
N LEU A 58 13.56 -3.40 -6.74
CA LEU A 58 14.49 -2.27 -6.67
C LEU A 58 15.73 -2.57 -5.81
N ILE A 59 15.59 -3.46 -4.82
CA ILE A 59 16.68 -3.80 -3.87
C ILE A 59 17.44 -5.06 -4.30
N PHE A 60 16.75 -6.02 -4.90
CA PHE A 60 17.33 -7.20 -5.54
C PHE A 60 17.06 -7.14 -7.04
N PRO A 61 17.77 -6.26 -7.78
CA PRO A 61 17.65 -6.23 -9.23
C PRO A 61 18.12 -7.58 -9.79
N VAL A 62 17.20 -8.30 -10.43
CA VAL A 62 17.52 -9.52 -11.17
C VAL A 62 18.31 -9.09 -12.41
N ASN A 63 19.61 -9.39 -12.40
CA ASN A 63 20.55 -9.11 -13.48
C ASN A 63 20.40 -10.12 -14.62
#